data_AF-A0A2T1HTZ4-F1
#
_entry.id   AF-A0A2T1HTZ4-F1
#
_cell.length_a   1.000
_cell.length_b   1.000
_cell.length_c   1.000
_cell.angle_alpha   90.00
_cell.angle_beta   90.00
_cell.angle_gamma   90.00
#
_symmetry.space_group_name_H-M   'P 1'
#
loop_
_entity.id
_entity.type
_entity.pdbx_description
1 polymer ?
#
loop_
_entity_poly.entity_id
_entity_poly.type
_entity_poly.pdbx_seq_one_letter_code
_entity_poly.pdbx_strand_id
1 'polypeptide(L)' 'MTDFLVGVGLVFAIEGLMFAAFPGFVRSRMTNVLALGEGPMRTVGIVSAVIGVAVVWVARWVLA' A
#
# COMPACT_ATOMS: atom_id res chain seq x y z
N MET A 1 14.00 8.73 13.08
CA MET A 1 13.56 9.50 11.88
C MET A 1 13.92 8.77 10.60
N THR A 2 15.08 8.10 10.56
CA THR A 2 15.53 7.25 9.44
C THR A 2 14.55 6.13 9.10
N ASP A 3 13.92 5.50 10.10
CA ASP A 3 12.99 4.39 9.90
C ASP A 3 11.74 4.78 9.09
N PHE A 4 11.26 6.02 9.25
CA PHE A 4 10.16 6.54 8.44
C PHE A 4 10.58 6.68 6.98
N LEU A 5 11.79 7.19 6.73
CA LEU A 5 12.32 7.36 5.38
C LEU A 5 12.57 6.00 4.71
N VAL A 6 13.03 5.01 5.46
CA VAL A 6 13.16 3.61 5.01
C VAL A 6 11.79 3.03 4.65
N GLY A 7 10.78 3.24 5.49
CA GLY A 7 9.41 2.80 5.22
C GLY A 7 8.83 3.42 3.94
N VAL A 8 9.01 4.74 3.77
CA VAL A 8 8.60 5.44 2.54
C VAL A 8 9.35 4.92 1.32
N GLY A 9 10.66 4.72 1.42
CA GLY A 9 11.48 4.16 0.34
C GLY A 9 11.04 2.75 -0.05
N LEU A 10 10.70 1.91 0.92
CA LEU A 10 10.22 0.55 0.68
C LEU A 10 8.87 0.53 -0.06
N VAL A 11 7.93 1.39 0.33
CA VAL A 11 6.65 1.53 -0.37
C VAL A 11 6.87 1.90 -1.84
N PHE A 12 7.73 2.89 -2.11
CA PHE A 12 8.07 3.28 -3.48
C PHE A 12 8.75 2.16 -4.28
N ALA A 13 9.65 1.40 -3.66
CA ALA A 13 10.32 0.28 -4.31
C ALA A 13 9.31 -0.83 -4.68
N ILE A 14 8.39 -1.16 -3.79
CA ILE A 14 7.33 -2.16 -4.04
C ILE A 14 6.40 -1.68 -5.16
N GLU A 15 5.91 -0.45 -5.10
CA GLU A 15 5.07 0.14 -6.15
C GLU A 15 5.79 0.13 -7.50
N GLY A 16 7.04 0.59 -7.56
CA GLY A 16 7.86 0.60 -8.78
C GLY A 16 8.08 -0.79 -9.37
N LEU A 17 8.35 -1.79 -8.53
CA LEU A 17 8.47 -3.18 -8.95
C LEU A 17 7.15 -3.74 -9.48
N MET A 18 6.01 -3.41 -8.86
CA MET A 18 4.70 -3.82 -9.36
C MET A 18 4.40 -3.24 -10.74
N PHE A 19 4.71 -1.96 -10.97
CA PHE A 19 4.57 -1.34 -12.29
C PHE A 19 5.51 -1.96 -13.33
N ALA A 20 6.75 -2.26 -12.96
CA ALA A 20 7.75 -2.82 -13.87
C ALA A 20 7.49 -4.30 -14.22
N ALA A 21 7.13 -5.12 -13.22
CA ALA A 21 6.94 -6.56 -13.39
C ALA A 21 5.55 -6.92 -13.92
N PHE A 22 4.49 -6.20 -13.51
CA PHE A 22 3.10 -6.55 -13.82
C PHE A 22 2.25 -5.34 -14.27
N PRO A 23 2.62 -4.65 -15.37
CA PRO A 23 1.92 -3.44 -15.82
C PRO A 23 0.43 -3.69 -16.15
N GLY A 24 0.09 -4.86 -16.68
CA GLY A 24 -1.29 -5.22 -17.03
C GLY A 24 -2.21 -5.34 -15.81
N PHE A 25 -1.70 -5.91 -14.71
CA PHE A 25 -2.45 -6.03 -13.45
C PHE A 25 -2.78 -4.66 -12.87
N VAL A 26 -1.80 -3.77 -12.80
CA VAL A 26 -1.98 -2.40 -12.30
C VAL A 26 -3.03 -1.66 -13.14
N ARG A 27 -2.93 -1.73 -14.47
CA ARG A 27 -3.86 -1.04 -15.36
C ARG A 27 -5.31 -1.50 -15.16
N SER A 28 -5.54 -2.80 -15.01
CA SER A 28 -6.88 -3.35 -14.73
C SER A 28 -7.42 -2.94 -13.35
N ARG A 29 -6.53 -2.83 -12.34
CA ARG A 29 -6.92 -2.32 -11.01
C ARG A 29 -7.31 -0.85 -11.07
N MET A 30 -6.57 -0.02 -11.81
CA MET A 30 -6.91 1.40 -12.00
C MET A 30 -8.27 1.58 -12.67
N THR A 31 -8.59 0.81 -13.72
CA THR A 31 -9.91 0.89 -14.35
C THR A 31 -11.04 0.50 -13.41
N ASN A 32 -10.82 -0.50 -12.55
CA ASN A 32 -11.81 -0.91 -11.55
C ASN A 32 -11.96 0.13 -10.44
N VAL A 33 -10.85 0.75 -10.01
CA VAL A 33 -10.83 1.85 -9.02
C VAL A 33 -11.60 3.06 -9.52
N LEU A 34 -11.49 3.41 -10.80
CA LEU A 34 -12.26 4.50 -11.39
C LEU A 34 -13.77 4.20 -11.47
N ALA A 35 -14.14 2.92 -11.47
CA ALA A 35 -15.54 2.49 -11.43
C ALA A 35 -16.11 2.36 -10.00
N LEU A 36 -15.26 2.34 -8.97
CA LEU A 36 -15.66 2.35 -7.57
C LEU A 36 -16.07 3.76 -7.16
N GLY A 37 -17.29 3.91 -6.64
CA GLY A 37 -17.73 5.18 -6.04
C GLY A 37 -16.88 5.58 -4.82
N GLU A 38 -16.98 6.83 -4.39
CA GLU A 38 -16.15 7.39 -3.30
C GLU A 38 -16.27 6.62 -1.98
N GLY A 39 -17.46 6.10 -1.64
CA GLY A 39 -17.69 5.34 -0.41
C GLY A 39 -16.81 4.09 -0.29
N PRO A 40 -16.94 3.12 -1.23
CA PRO A 40 -16.09 1.93 -1.26
C PRO A 40 -14.59 2.24 -1.32
N MET A 41 -14.19 3.25 -2.10
CA MET A 41 -12.79 3.66 -2.22
C MET A 41 -12.22 4.14 -0.87
N ARG A 42 -12.99 4.93 -0.11
CA ARG A 42 -12.61 5.37 1.25
C ARG A 42 -12.53 4.20 2.22
N THR A 43 -13.48 3.26 2.17
CA THR A 43 -13.46 2.08 3.05
C THR A 43 -12.22 1.23 2.80
N VAL A 44 -11.90 0.94 1.53
CA VAL A 44 -10.70 0.17 1.18
C VAL A 44 -9.43 0.89 1.64
N GLY A 45 -9.33 2.20 1.43
CA GLY A 45 -8.19 3.00 1.89
C GLY A 45 -8.02 3.03 3.41
N ILE A 46 -9.10 3.15 4.17
CA ILE A 46 -9.05 3.11 5.64
C ILE A 46 -8.63 1.73 6.13
N VAL A 47 -9.23 0.66 5.57
CA VAL A 47 -8.90 -0.72 5.95
C VAL A 47 -7.43 -1.03 5.64
N SER A 48 -6.93 -0.64 4.47
CA SER A 48 -5.51 -0.86 4.11
C SER A 48 -4.55 -0.07 5.01
N ALA A 49 -4.90 1.17 5.36
CA ALA A 49 -4.10 1.97 6.29
C ALA A 49 -4.02 1.35 7.69
N VAL A 50 -5.16 0.89 8.23
CA VAL A 50 -5.21 0.23 9.55
C VAL A 50 -4.37 -1.05 9.54
N ILE A 51 -4.50 -1.88 8.50
CA ILE A 51 -3.69 -3.10 8.35
C ILE A 51 -2.20 -2.75 8.27
N GLY A 52 -1.83 -1.75 7.47
CA GLY A 52 -0.43 -1.31 7.34
C GLY A 52 0.18 -0.88 8.68
N VAL A 53 -0.56 -0.09 9.46
CA VAL A 53 -0.12 0.32 10.81
C VAL A 53 -0.01 -0.87 11.75
N ALA A 54 -0.96 -1.80 11.72
CA ALA A 54 -0.91 -3.01 12.56
C ALA A 54 0.32 -3.88 12.22
N VAL A 55 0.63 -4.06 10.94
CA VAL A 55 1.83 -4.80 10.49
C VAL A 55 3.11 -4.11 10.97
N VAL A 56 3.23 -2.79 10.81
CA VAL A 56 4.40 -2.04 11.31
C VAL A 56 4.52 -2.16 12.82
N TRP A 57 3.40 -2.10 13.55
CA TRP A 57 3.40 -2.22 15.01
C TRP A 57 3.84 -3.61 15.47
N VAL A 58 3.36 -4.68 14.83
CA VAL A 58 3.78 -6.06 15.11
C VAL A 58 5.25 -6.27 14.75
N ALA A 59 5.68 -5.83 13.56
CA ALA A 59 7.07 -5.95 13.15
C ALA A 59 8.01 -5.24 14.13
N ARG A 60 7.61 -4.05 14.61
CA ARG A 60 8.35 -3.34 15.65
C ARG A 60 8.37 -4.10 16.98
N TRP A 61 7.26 -4.72 17.39
CA TRP A 61 7.19 -5.51 18.62
C TRP A 61 8.00 -6.82 18.58
N VAL A 62 8.10 -7.44 17.41
CA VAL A 62 8.83 -8.72 17.23
C VAL A 62 10.33 -8.49 17.08
N LEU A 63 10.74 -7.35 16.51
CA LEU A 63 12.14 -7.01 16.24
C LEU A 63 12.79 -6.11 17.30
N ALA A 64 12.02 -5.66 18.31
CA ALA A 64 12.49 -4.88 19.46
C ALA A 64 12.61 -5.75 20.71
#